data_AF-A0A317I169-F1
#
_entry.id   AF-A0A317I169-F1
#
_cell.length_a   1.000
_cell.length_b   1.000
_cell.length_c   1.000
_cell.angle_alpha   90.00
_cell.angle_beta   90.00
_cell.angle_gamma   90.00
#
_symmetry.space_group_name_H-M   'P 1'
#
loop_
_entity.id
_entity.type
_entity.pdbx_description
1 polymer ?
#
loop_
_entity_poly.entity_id
_entity_poly.type
_entity_poly.pdbx_seq_one_letter_code
_entity_poly.pdbx_strand_id
1 'polypeptide(L)'
;MTTSLVYNIPAKLIETYRGHNLIVRSFSSFELANCFLRADITDIRFAQLLSVESDTSALEGSGEGIPLEIFLEDPEQYHQLYRFVNLLDSHPVRIAIPVVAGFSDAVKQASSLDFCVKLELFQPAESLIDELEFVLDLYLHRIYIRQPIDFFQTTLLSFYRDEPVSLWQIAEENPEQVRYITDEGEETISKRFVGARIEGEIGNFTERFSQKLISERRECHECEFFNRCNGYFKWPDRNYRCDGIKRIFHTLKRATQEVRQDLAAYDALEVQA
;
A
#
# COMPACT_ATOMS: atom_id res chain seq x y z
N MET A 1 12.15 7.93 16.79
CA MET A 1 11.17 9.01 16.63
C MET A 1 9.80 8.37 16.78
N THR A 2 9.01 8.77 17.77
CA THR A 2 7.61 8.34 17.87
C THR A 2 6.87 8.91 16.67
N THR A 3 6.67 8.09 15.64
CA THR A 3 5.80 8.42 14.50
C THR A 3 4.43 8.79 15.07
N SER A 4 4.00 10.03 14.82
CA SER A 4 2.67 10.46 15.26
C SER A 4 1.60 9.63 14.56
N LEU A 5 0.57 9.24 15.29
CA LEU A 5 -0.55 8.43 14.80
C LEU A 5 -1.28 9.18 13.70
N VAL A 6 -1.65 8.45 12.63
CA VAL A 6 -2.41 8.97 11.49
C VAL A 6 -3.82 8.39 11.52
N TYR A 7 -4.83 9.21 11.25
CA TYR A 7 -6.22 8.79 11.15
C TYR A 7 -6.67 8.83 9.69
N ASN A 8 -7.07 7.69 9.14
CA ASN A 8 -7.79 7.60 7.89
C ASN A 8 -9.28 7.82 8.13
N ILE A 9 -9.79 8.98 7.70
CA ILE A 9 -11.15 9.46 7.99
C ILE A 9 -11.95 9.76 6.72
N PRO A 10 -13.28 9.60 6.73
CA PRO A 10 -14.15 10.20 5.72
C PRO A 10 -14.02 11.73 5.73
N ALA A 11 -14.08 12.36 4.55
CA ALA A 11 -14.02 13.82 4.38
C ALA A 11 -15.01 14.58 5.28
N LYS A 12 -16.21 14.05 5.49
CA LYS A 12 -17.23 14.64 6.37
C LYS A 12 -16.81 14.79 7.84
N LEU A 13 -15.79 14.06 8.30
CA LEU A 13 -15.29 14.09 9.68
C LEU A 13 -14.06 15.01 9.88
N ILE A 14 -13.64 15.74 8.84
CA ILE A 14 -12.44 16.59 8.88
C ILE A 14 -12.41 17.57 10.06
N GLU A 15 -13.57 18.13 10.41
CA GLU A 15 -13.72 19.09 11.51
C GLU A 15 -13.50 18.45 12.88
N THR A 16 -13.92 17.19 13.05
CA THR A 16 -13.80 16.44 14.31
C THR A 16 -12.36 16.05 14.61
N TYR A 17 -11.53 15.89 13.57
CA TYR A 17 -10.16 15.39 13.69
C TYR A 17 -9.09 16.46 13.43
N ARG A 18 -9.44 17.76 13.48
CA ARG A 18 -8.46 18.86 13.35
C ARG A 18 -7.26 18.69 14.31
N GLY A 19 -6.06 19.05 13.84
CA GLY A 19 -4.82 18.97 14.62
C GLY A 19 -4.25 17.57 14.79
N HIS A 20 -4.81 16.56 14.11
CA HIS A 20 -4.23 15.22 14.00
C HIS A 20 -3.61 15.05 12.61
N ASN A 21 -2.74 14.05 12.44
CA ASN A 21 -2.29 13.67 11.09
C ASN A 21 -3.38 12.84 10.41
N LEU A 22 -3.71 13.17 9.17
CA LEU A 22 -4.90 12.67 8.49
C LEU A 22 -4.58 12.03 7.15
N ILE A 23 -5.32 10.97 6.85
CA ILE A 23 -5.61 10.52 5.50
C ILE A 23 -7.09 10.81 5.29
N VAL A 24 -7.43 11.61 4.29
CA VAL A 24 -8.83 12.04 4.08
C VAL A 24 -9.39 11.33 2.86
N ARG A 25 -10.53 10.63 3.00
CA ARG A 25 -11.14 9.87 1.90
C ARG A 25 -12.54 10.34 1.54
N SER A 26 -12.86 10.33 0.25
CA SER A 26 -14.21 10.57 -0.26
C SER A 26 -14.40 9.92 -1.63
N PHE A 27 -15.65 9.69 -2.02
CA PHE A 27 -16.03 9.35 -3.39
C PHE A 27 -16.10 10.60 -4.30
N SER A 28 -16.07 11.80 -3.72
CA SER A 28 -16.22 13.07 -4.42
C SER A 28 -14.94 13.89 -4.38
N SER A 29 -14.43 14.26 -5.56
CA SER A 29 -13.29 15.17 -5.72
C SER A 29 -13.59 16.55 -5.11
N PHE A 30 -14.83 17.02 -5.24
CA PHE A 30 -15.28 18.29 -4.68
C PHE A 30 -15.26 18.27 -3.15
N GLU A 31 -15.62 17.16 -2.51
CA GLU A 31 -15.52 17.05 -1.06
C GLU A 31 -14.06 17.08 -0.59
N LEU A 32 -13.16 16.39 -1.30
CA LEU A 32 -11.73 16.44 -1.00
C LEU A 32 -11.17 17.86 -1.17
N ALA A 33 -11.47 18.53 -2.28
CA ALA A 33 -11.06 19.91 -2.53
C ALA A 33 -11.54 20.86 -1.41
N ASN A 34 -12.80 20.71 -0.96
CA ASN A 34 -13.32 21.47 0.17
C ASN A 34 -12.60 21.13 1.48
N CYS A 35 -12.15 19.89 1.70
CA CYS A 35 -11.36 19.55 2.87
C CYS A 35 -10.01 20.28 2.86
N PHE A 36 -9.36 20.39 1.70
CA PHE A 36 -8.08 21.11 1.57
C PHE A 36 -8.19 22.60 1.90
N LEU A 37 -9.36 23.21 1.71
CA LEU A 37 -9.62 24.60 2.10
C LEU A 37 -9.87 24.79 3.61
N ARG A 38 -10.26 23.71 4.32
CA ARG A 38 -10.76 23.79 5.70
C ARG A 38 -9.78 23.26 6.73
N ALA A 39 -8.90 22.34 6.33
CA ALA A 39 -7.86 21.75 7.15
C ALA A 39 -6.53 22.48 6.96
N ASP A 40 -5.63 22.32 7.93
CA ASP A 40 -4.22 22.64 7.67
C ASP A 40 -3.66 21.59 6.71
N ILE A 41 -3.05 22.04 5.62
CA ILE A 41 -2.51 21.15 4.60
C ILE A 41 -1.38 20.28 5.18
N THR A 42 -0.67 20.76 6.21
CA THR A 42 0.41 20.00 6.85
C THR A 42 -0.09 18.83 7.69
N ASP A 43 -1.36 18.87 8.09
CA ASP A 43 -2.00 17.77 8.81
C ASP A 43 -2.41 16.65 7.84
N ILE A 44 -2.55 16.91 6.53
CA ILE A 44 -2.96 15.92 5.54
C ILE A 44 -1.74 15.21 4.97
N ARG A 45 -1.60 13.91 5.28
CA ARG A 45 -0.55 13.06 4.73
C ARG A 45 -0.78 12.72 3.26
N PHE A 46 -2.02 12.37 2.92
CA PHE A 46 -2.53 12.21 1.56
C PHE A 46 -4.06 12.13 1.56
N ALA A 47 -4.68 12.28 0.39
CA ALA A 47 -6.12 12.12 0.22
C ALA A 47 -6.45 10.92 -0.68
N GLN A 48 -7.57 10.24 -0.40
CA GLN A 48 -8.04 9.08 -1.14
C GLN A 48 -9.34 9.41 -1.90
N LEU A 49 -9.30 9.36 -3.22
CA LEU A 49 -10.49 9.39 -4.06
C LEU A 49 -10.95 7.95 -4.31
N LEU A 50 -12.11 7.60 -3.76
CA LEU A 50 -12.63 6.23 -3.76
C LEU A 50 -13.41 5.85 -5.04
N SER A 51 -13.52 6.77 -6.00
CA SER A 51 -14.22 6.54 -7.26
C SER A 51 -13.44 7.12 -8.45
N VAL A 52 -13.23 6.28 -9.47
CA VAL A 52 -12.60 6.69 -10.73
C VAL A 52 -13.56 7.44 -11.67
N GLU A 53 -14.85 7.45 -11.37
CA GLU A 53 -15.85 8.14 -12.19
C GLU A 53 -15.91 9.64 -11.90
N SER A 54 -15.49 10.04 -10.69
CA SER A 54 -15.49 11.40 -10.19
C SER A 54 -14.74 12.36 -11.11
N ASP A 55 -15.28 13.57 -11.29
CA ASP A 55 -14.65 14.63 -12.08
C ASP A 55 -13.43 15.20 -11.35
N THR A 56 -12.26 15.18 -11.95
CA THR A 56 -11.01 15.64 -11.33
C THR A 56 -10.87 17.16 -11.29
N SER A 57 -11.70 17.90 -12.03
CA SER A 57 -11.60 19.36 -12.17
C SER A 57 -11.54 20.13 -10.85
N ALA A 58 -12.23 19.66 -9.81
CA ALA A 58 -12.21 20.30 -8.49
C ALA A 58 -10.86 20.16 -7.75
N LEU A 59 -10.10 19.10 -8.07
CA LEU A 59 -8.77 18.86 -7.52
C LEU A 59 -7.68 19.58 -8.31
N GLU A 60 -7.91 19.86 -9.61
CA GLU A 60 -7.01 20.68 -10.42
C GLU A 60 -6.87 22.08 -9.80
N GLY A 61 -5.69 22.39 -9.24
CA GLY A 61 -5.41 23.67 -8.59
C GLY A 61 -5.85 23.78 -7.12
N SER A 62 -6.29 22.69 -6.49
CA SER A 62 -6.66 22.65 -5.07
C SER A 62 -5.70 21.78 -4.27
N GLY A 63 -5.13 22.30 -3.18
CA GLY A 63 -4.27 21.51 -2.29
C GLY A 63 -2.97 21.04 -2.94
N GLU A 64 -2.34 21.91 -3.75
CA GLU A 64 -1.10 21.63 -4.48
C GLU A 64 -0.04 20.94 -3.60
N GLY A 65 0.57 19.89 -4.12
CA GLY A 65 1.57 19.09 -3.43
C GLY A 65 1.02 18.02 -2.48
N ILE A 66 -0.27 18.04 -2.11
CA ILE A 66 -0.88 16.94 -1.33
C ILE A 66 -0.89 15.69 -2.20
N PRO A 67 -0.31 14.56 -1.76
CA PRO A 67 -0.40 13.31 -2.50
C PRO A 67 -1.84 12.81 -2.61
N LEU A 68 -2.20 12.30 -3.78
CA LEU A 68 -3.51 11.71 -4.06
C LEU A 68 -3.36 10.21 -4.28
N GLU A 69 -4.21 9.43 -3.62
CA GLU A 69 -4.43 8.04 -3.92
C GLU A 69 -5.78 7.87 -4.61
N ILE A 70 -5.79 7.30 -5.81
CA ILE A 70 -7.01 7.03 -6.56
C ILE A 70 -7.29 5.52 -6.47
N PHE A 71 -8.43 5.14 -5.92
CA PHE A 71 -8.82 3.75 -5.79
C PHE A 71 -9.55 3.29 -7.06
N LEU A 72 -8.90 2.38 -7.80
CA LEU A 72 -9.49 1.72 -8.97
C LEU A 72 -10.24 0.47 -8.49
N GLU A 73 -11.52 0.61 -8.14
CA GLU A 73 -12.33 -0.47 -7.56
C GLU A 73 -12.41 -1.70 -8.47
N ASP A 74 -12.58 -1.48 -9.77
CA ASP A 74 -12.59 -2.52 -10.79
C ASP A 74 -11.37 -2.34 -11.72
N PRO A 75 -10.38 -3.25 -11.69
CA PRO A 75 -9.22 -3.17 -12.57
C PRO A 75 -9.56 -3.15 -14.06
N GLU A 76 -10.71 -3.67 -14.52
CA GLU A 76 -11.11 -3.61 -15.93
C GLU A 76 -11.36 -2.15 -16.40
N GLN A 77 -11.56 -1.23 -15.47
CA GLN A 77 -11.75 0.19 -15.74
C GLN A 77 -10.43 0.96 -15.90
N TYR A 78 -9.28 0.28 -16.10
CA TYR A 78 -7.96 0.91 -16.22
C TYR A 78 -7.89 2.04 -17.27
N HIS A 79 -8.75 2.04 -18.28
CA HIS A 79 -8.84 3.11 -19.27
C HIS A 79 -9.30 4.46 -18.68
N GLN A 80 -9.97 4.47 -17.53
CA GLN A 80 -10.35 5.69 -16.82
C GLN A 80 -9.13 6.42 -16.24
N LEU A 81 -7.99 5.74 -16.09
CA LEU A 81 -6.77 6.32 -15.51
C LEU A 81 -6.23 7.52 -16.30
N TYR A 82 -6.50 7.59 -17.62
CA TYR A 82 -6.14 8.74 -18.46
C TYR A 82 -6.71 10.06 -17.94
N ARG A 83 -7.85 10.03 -17.24
CA ARG A 83 -8.50 11.24 -16.70
C ARG A 83 -7.70 11.89 -15.56
N PHE A 84 -6.84 11.13 -14.89
CA PHE A 84 -6.07 11.61 -13.74
C PHE A 84 -4.67 12.12 -14.11
N VAL A 85 -4.27 12.04 -15.38
CA VAL A 85 -2.91 12.41 -15.82
C VAL A 85 -2.62 13.87 -15.52
N ASN A 86 -3.58 14.78 -15.74
CA ASN A 86 -3.41 16.21 -15.45
C ASN A 86 -3.14 16.48 -13.96
N LEU A 87 -3.55 15.59 -13.06
CA LEU A 87 -3.29 15.77 -11.63
C LEU A 87 -1.80 15.61 -11.30
N LEU A 88 -1.02 14.90 -12.13
CA LEU A 88 0.43 14.75 -11.94
C LEU A 88 1.18 16.08 -12.00
N ASP A 89 0.61 17.10 -12.66
CA ASP A 89 1.20 18.43 -12.74
C ASP A 89 1.16 19.18 -11.41
N SER A 90 0.26 18.79 -10.49
CA SER A 90 0.04 19.49 -9.21
C SER A 90 0.15 18.58 -7.98
N HIS A 91 0.09 17.26 -8.16
CA HIS A 91 0.05 16.28 -7.09
C HIS A 91 0.89 15.05 -7.43
N PRO A 92 1.64 14.48 -6.46
CA PRO A 92 2.03 13.08 -6.54
C PRO A 92 0.77 12.20 -6.56
N VAL A 93 0.61 11.34 -7.57
CA VAL A 93 -0.55 10.47 -7.69
C VAL A 93 -0.13 8.99 -7.62
N ARG A 94 -0.83 8.23 -6.77
CA ARG A 94 -0.71 6.78 -6.62
C ARG A 94 -2.04 6.13 -6.96
N ILE A 95 -2.03 5.04 -7.74
CA ILE A 95 -3.24 4.24 -8.01
C ILE A 95 -3.26 3.04 -7.08
N ALA A 96 -4.31 2.92 -6.28
CA ALA A 96 -4.57 1.74 -5.47
C ALA A 96 -5.41 0.74 -6.28
N ILE A 97 -4.88 -0.47 -6.50
CA ILE A 97 -5.46 -1.50 -7.36
C ILE A 97 -5.68 -2.78 -6.54
N PRO A 98 -6.92 -3.31 -6.47
CA PRO A 98 -7.19 -4.60 -5.84
C PRO A 98 -6.58 -5.74 -6.65
N VAL A 99 -5.98 -6.69 -5.94
CA VAL A 99 -5.45 -7.92 -6.55
C VAL A 99 -6.60 -8.90 -6.79
N VAL A 100 -7.31 -8.66 -7.89
CA VAL A 100 -8.34 -9.52 -8.49
C VAL A 100 -7.98 -9.83 -9.93
N ALA A 101 -8.68 -10.75 -10.59
CA ALA A 101 -8.31 -11.19 -11.93
C ALA A 101 -8.23 -10.01 -12.92
N GLY A 102 -7.14 -9.94 -13.70
CA GLY A 102 -6.94 -8.87 -14.68
C GLY A 102 -6.25 -7.61 -14.13
N PHE A 103 -5.88 -7.59 -12.85
CA PHE A 103 -5.20 -6.44 -12.26
C PHE A 103 -3.87 -6.10 -12.93
N SER A 104 -3.19 -7.07 -13.55
CA SER A 104 -1.90 -6.85 -14.22
C SER A 104 -1.99 -5.84 -15.37
N ASP A 105 -3.11 -5.79 -16.10
CA ASP A 105 -3.31 -4.81 -17.16
C ASP A 105 -3.54 -3.41 -16.60
N ALA A 106 -4.26 -3.30 -15.48
CA ALA A 106 -4.38 -2.04 -14.76
C ALA A 106 -3.04 -1.52 -14.23
N VAL A 107 -2.19 -2.41 -13.70
CA VAL A 107 -0.84 -2.05 -13.26
C VAL A 107 0.00 -1.55 -14.43
N LYS A 108 0.01 -2.27 -15.57
CA LYS A 108 0.73 -1.83 -16.78
C LYS A 108 0.27 -0.45 -17.23
N GLN A 109 -1.04 -0.23 -17.27
CA GLN A 109 -1.61 1.06 -17.67
C GLN A 109 -1.19 2.17 -16.71
N ALA A 110 -1.35 1.96 -15.40
CA ALA A 110 -0.97 2.93 -14.39
C ALA A 110 0.51 3.31 -14.47
N SER A 111 1.40 2.31 -14.55
CA SER A 111 2.84 2.55 -14.70
C SER A 111 3.21 3.23 -16.02
N SER A 112 2.49 2.95 -17.12
CA SER A 112 2.71 3.62 -18.41
C SER A 112 2.25 5.08 -18.43
N LEU A 113 1.37 5.45 -17.51
CA LEU A 113 0.91 6.83 -17.29
C LEU A 113 1.70 7.54 -16.19
N ASP A 114 2.85 7.00 -15.80
CA ASP A 114 3.72 7.55 -14.76
C ASP A 114 3.06 7.68 -13.36
N PHE A 115 2.06 6.85 -13.06
CA PHE A 115 1.55 6.71 -11.71
C PHE A 115 2.34 5.69 -10.87
N CYS A 116 2.55 6.01 -9.59
CA CYS A 116 2.91 5.01 -8.57
C CYS A 116 1.75 4.02 -8.39
N VAL A 117 2.04 2.78 -8.01
CA VAL A 117 1.01 1.74 -7.83
C VAL A 117 1.06 1.16 -6.43
N LYS A 118 -0.08 1.15 -5.74
CA LYS A 118 -0.32 0.39 -4.51
C LYS A 118 -1.18 -0.83 -4.84
N LEU A 119 -0.69 -2.02 -4.48
CA LEU A 119 -1.47 -3.25 -4.61
C LEU A 119 -2.23 -3.51 -3.31
N GLU A 120 -3.55 -3.63 -3.39
CA GLU A 120 -4.39 -4.03 -2.27
C GLU A 120 -4.43 -5.56 -2.20
N LEU A 121 -3.45 -6.10 -1.46
CA LEU A 121 -3.22 -7.53 -1.28
C LEU A 121 -4.02 -8.07 -0.09
N PHE A 122 -4.77 -9.15 -0.30
CA PHE A 122 -5.49 -9.85 0.77
C PHE A 122 -5.00 -11.29 0.94
N GLN A 123 -5.76 -12.26 0.48
CA GLN A 123 -5.44 -13.69 0.52
C GLN A 123 -5.59 -14.26 -0.90
N PRO A 124 -4.71 -13.85 -1.84
CA PRO A 124 -4.89 -14.15 -3.26
C PRO A 124 -4.88 -15.67 -3.52
N ALA A 125 -5.80 -16.13 -4.36
CA ALA A 125 -5.79 -17.51 -4.87
C ALA A 125 -4.57 -17.77 -5.76
N GLU A 126 -4.24 -19.03 -6.01
CA GLU A 126 -3.03 -19.41 -6.77
C GLU A 126 -2.97 -18.76 -8.15
N SER A 127 -4.09 -18.65 -8.88
CA SER A 127 -4.13 -17.98 -10.19
C SER A 127 -3.74 -16.50 -10.12
N LEU A 128 -4.05 -15.83 -8.99
CA LEU A 128 -3.65 -14.44 -8.76
C LEU A 128 -2.20 -14.33 -8.31
N ILE A 129 -1.63 -15.39 -7.72
CA ILE A 129 -0.19 -15.46 -7.47
C ILE A 129 0.57 -15.50 -8.78
N ASP A 130 0.15 -16.32 -9.74
CA ASP A 130 0.81 -16.40 -11.05
C ASP A 130 0.77 -15.04 -11.77
N GLU A 131 -0.36 -14.33 -11.69
CA GLU A 131 -0.48 -12.97 -12.23
C GLU A 131 0.40 -11.96 -11.45
N LEU A 132 0.53 -12.09 -10.13
CA LEU A 132 1.42 -11.27 -9.31
C LEU A 132 2.90 -11.54 -9.60
N GLU A 133 3.29 -12.78 -9.86
CA GLU A 133 4.63 -13.15 -10.31
C GLU A 133 4.94 -12.51 -11.67
N PHE A 134 3.96 -12.46 -12.57
CA PHE A 134 4.10 -11.75 -13.84
C PHE A 134 4.29 -10.24 -13.65
N VAL A 135 3.52 -9.58 -12.77
CA VAL A 135 3.72 -8.15 -12.49
C VAL A 135 5.08 -7.90 -11.82
N LEU A 136 5.55 -8.81 -10.95
CA LEU A 136 6.88 -8.73 -10.36
C LEU A 136 7.99 -8.84 -11.41
N ASP A 137 7.87 -9.76 -12.37
CA ASP A 137 8.82 -9.88 -13.48
C ASP A 137 8.88 -8.58 -14.30
N LEU A 138 7.70 -8.00 -14.60
CA LEU A 138 7.64 -6.70 -15.26
C LEU A 138 8.39 -5.63 -14.46
N TYR A 139 8.14 -5.55 -13.16
CA TYR A 139 8.75 -4.57 -12.26
C TYR A 139 10.27 -4.69 -12.22
N LEU A 140 10.80 -5.90 -12.12
CA LEU A 140 12.24 -6.15 -11.97
C LEU A 140 13.03 -5.98 -13.28
N HIS A 141 12.42 -6.30 -14.43
CA HIS A 141 13.19 -6.46 -15.68
C HIS A 141 12.82 -5.48 -16.79
N ARG A 142 11.70 -4.74 -16.69
CA ARG A 142 11.26 -3.86 -17.78
C ARG A 142 11.70 -2.41 -17.57
N ILE A 143 12.56 -1.95 -18.47
CA ILE A 143 13.17 -0.61 -18.48
C ILE A 143 12.20 0.58 -18.50
N TYR A 144 10.94 0.36 -18.88
CA TYR A 144 9.93 1.43 -18.96
C TYR A 144 9.10 1.57 -17.68
N ILE A 145 9.21 0.64 -16.72
CA ILE A 145 8.61 0.82 -15.40
C ILE A 145 9.54 1.70 -14.58
N ARG A 146 9.17 2.97 -14.47
CA ARG A 146 9.92 3.99 -13.72
C ARG A 146 9.34 4.27 -12.35
N GLN A 147 8.04 4.07 -12.22
CA GLN A 147 7.32 4.33 -10.99
C GLN A 147 7.34 3.11 -10.07
N PRO A 148 7.37 3.33 -8.74
CA PRO A 148 7.33 2.24 -7.79
C PRO A 148 6.00 1.50 -7.84
N ILE A 149 6.08 0.18 -7.71
CA ILE A 149 4.98 -0.65 -7.22
C ILE A 149 5.26 -0.88 -5.73
N ASP A 150 4.55 -0.18 -4.86
CA ASP A 150 4.91 0.04 -3.45
C ASP A 150 5.20 -1.26 -2.69
N PHE A 151 4.38 -2.29 -2.90
CA PHE A 151 4.57 -3.60 -2.29
C PHE A 151 5.92 -4.22 -2.67
N PHE A 152 6.28 -4.21 -3.96
CA PHE A 152 7.55 -4.77 -4.43
C PHE A 152 8.72 -3.87 -4.03
N GLN A 153 8.61 -2.56 -4.27
CA GLN A 153 9.69 -1.61 -4.00
C GLN A 153 10.07 -1.61 -2.51
N THR A 154 9.08 -1.48 -1.62
CA THR A 154 9.34 -1.38 -0.18
C THR A 154 9.83 -2.70 0.39
N THR A 155 9.30 -3.83 -0.09
CA THR A 155 9.76 -5.16 0.33
C THR A 155 11.19 -5.43 -0.17
N LEU A 156 11.51 -5.06 -1.40
CA LEU A 156 12.86 -5.16 -1.96
C LEU A 156 13.85 -4.31 -1.14
N LEU A 157 13.51 -3.06 -0.84
CA LEU A 157 14.33 -2.19 0.00
C LEU A 157 14.51 -2.75 1.42
N SER A 158 13.47 -3.34 2.01
CA SER A 158 13.54 -4.02 3.31
C SER A 158 14.50 -5.20 3.30
N PHE A 159 14.54 -6.00 2.22
CA PHE A 159 15.55 -7.04 2.07
C PHE A 159 16.95 -6.45 1.85
N TYR A 160 17.06 -5.39 1.04
CA TYR A 160 18.32 -4.76 0.69
C TYR A 160 19.01 -4.06 1.87
N ARG A 161 18.24 -3.47 2.79
CA ARG A 161 18.78 -2.84 4.01
C ARG A 161 18.81 -3.77 5.22
N ASP A 162 18.24 -4.97 5.07
CA ASP A 162 17.93 -5.88 6.19
C ASP A 162 17.13 -5.22 7.32
N GLU A 163 16.24 -4.29 6.96
CA GLU A 163 15.34 -3.61 7.88
C GLU A 163 14.01 -4.37 7.96
N PRO A 164 13.53 -4.77 9.16
CA PRO A 164 12.32 -5.58 9.31
C PRO A 164 11.05 -4.73 9.25
N VAL A 165 10.82 -4.05 8.12
CA VAL A 165 9.55 -3.35 7.87
C VAL A 165 8.47 -4.40 7.64
N SER A 166 7.40 -4.34 8.44
CA SER A 166 6.33 -5.33 8.35
C SER A 166 5.35 -5.03 7.22
N LEU A 167 4.73 -6.05 6.63
CA LEU A 167 3.71 -5.90 5.60
C LEU A 167 2.50 -5.11 6.07
N TRP A 168 2.17 -5.17 7.36
CA TRP A 168 1.16 -4.30 7.95
C TRP A 168 1.53 -2.82 7.78
N GLN A 169 2.81 -2.46 7.93
CA GLN A 169 3.27 -1.10 7.69
C GLN A 169 3.31 -0.76 6.19
N ILE A 170 3.79 -1.68 5.34
CA ILE A 170 3.84 -1.48 3.88
C ILE A 170 2.44 -1.27 3.30
N ALA A 171 1.44 -2.00 3.79
CA ALA A 171 0.05 -1.86 3.38
C ALA A 171 -0.67 -0.67 4.02
N GLU A 172 0.00 0.10 4.89
CA GLU A 172 -0.60 1.20 5.67
C GLU A 172 -1.73 0.72 6.60
N GLU A 173 -1.63 -0.52 7.07
CA GLU A 173 -2.58 -1.18 7.97
C GLU A 173 -1.97 -1.51 9.34
N ASN A 174 -0.84 -0.91 9.70
CA ASN A 174 -0.30 -1.08 11.05
C ASN A 174 -1.09 -0.17 12.01
N PRO A 175 -1.92 -0.72 12.92
CA PRO A 175 -2.70 0.04 13.87
C PRO A 175 -1.87 1.08 14.65
N GLU A 176 -0.66 0.74 15.10
CA GLU A 176 0.19 1.69 15.85
C GLU A 176 0.54 2.98 15.08
N GLN A 177 0.39 2.95 13.76
CA GLN A 177 0.72 4.06 12.86
C GLN A 177 -0.49 4.67 12.18
N VAL A 178 -1.49 3.85 11.82
CA VAL A 178 -2.69 4.26 11.09
C VAL A 178 -3.93 3.67 11.74
N ARG A 179 -4.93 4.52 12.03
CA ARG A 179 -6.29 4.10 12.43
C ARG A 179 -7.26 4.36 11.30
N TYR A 180 -8.17 3.43 11.05
CA TYR A 180 -9.26 3.65 10.11
C TYR A 180 -10.53 4.00 10.86
N ILE A 181 -11.11 5.16 10.57
CA ILE A 181 -12.39 5.60 11.12
C ILE A 181 -13.47 5.33 10.09
N THR A 182 -14.53 4.56 10.38
CA THR A 182 -15.60 4.24 9.43
C THR A 182 -16.49 5.44 9.10
N ASP A 183 -17.44 5.28 8.18
CA ASP A 183 -18.39 6.34 7.84
C ASP A 183 -19.34 6.67 8.99
N GLU A 184 -19.52 5.74 9.93
CA GLU A 184 -20.27 5.89 11.18
C GLU A 184 -19.42 6.53 12.30
N GLY A 185 -18.12 6.74 12.07
CA GLY A 185 -17.19 7.28 13.05
C GLY A 185 -16.57 6.24 13.98
N GLU A 186 -16.68 4.94 13.66
CA GLU A 186 -16.10 3.87 14.49
C GLU A 186 -14.62 3.65 14.15
N GLU A 187 -13.78 3.46 15.17
CA GLU A 187 -12.35 3.19 14.97
C GLU A 187 -12.07 1.70 14.77
N THR A 188 -11.29 1.37 13.73
CA THR A 188 -10.83 0.01 13.40
C THR A 188 -9.41 0.06 12.79
N ILE A 189 -8.88 -1.10 12.38
CA ILE A 189 -7.51 -1.24 11.85
C ILE A 189 -7.41 -0.73 10.41
N SER A 190 -8.25 -1.25 9.52
CA SER A 190 -8.30 -0.88 8.11
C SER A 190 -9.66 -1.25 7.49
N LYS A 191 -9.88 -0.92 6.21
CA LYS A 191 -11.10 -1.23 5.48
C LYS A 191 -11.49 -2.72 5.57
N ARG A 192 -10.54 -3.66 5.57
CA ARG A 192 -10.83 -5.11 5.67
C ARG A 192 -11.23 -5.59 7.06
N PHE A 193 -11.20 -4.72 8.07
CA PHE A 193 -11.66 -5.00 9.42
C PHE A 193 -13.03 -4.39 9.73
N VAL A 194 -13.68 -3.74 8.76
CA VAL A 194 -15.04 -3.22 8.94
C VAL A 194 -15.99 -4.38 9.27
N GLY A 195 -16.73 -4.24 10.36
CA GLY A 195 -17.62 -5.29 10.89
C GLY A 195 -16.91 -6.46 11.60
N ALA A 196 -15.57 -6.49 11.63
CA ALA A 196 -14.84 -7.50 12.37
C ALA A 196 -14.77 -7.14 13.87
N ARG A 197 -14.98 -8.12 14.73
CA ARG A 197 -14.78 -7.95 16.16
C ARG A 197 -13.30 -8.04 16.50
N ILE A 198 -12.70 -6.92 16.89
CA ILE A 198 -11.33 -6.86 17.38
C ILE A 198 -11.34 -6.98 18.90
N GLU A 199 -10.68 -8.01 19.44
CA GLU A 199 -10.53 -8.20 20.88
C GLU A 199 -9.32 -7.42 21.40
N GLY A 200 -9.50 -6.65 22.48
CA GLY A 200 -8.46 -5.85 23.13
C GLY A 200 -8.20 -4.51 22.43
N GLU A 201 -7.18 -3.78 22.88
CA GLU A 201 -6.79 -2.47 22.32
C GLU A 201 -6.34 -2.59 20.86
N ILE A 202 -6.82 -1.69 19.99
CA ILE A 202 -6.54 -1.71 18.55
C ILE A 202 -5.04 -1.52 18.27
N GLY A 203 -4.36 -0.64 19.02
CA GLY A 203 -2.92 -0.39 18.92
C GLY A 203 -2.07 -1.64 18.85
N ASN A 204 -2.29 -2.55 19.80
CA ASN A 204 -1.43 -3.72 19.96
C ASN A 204 -1.95 -4.94 19.17
N PHE A 205 -2.88 -4.75 18.23
CA PHE A 205 -3.47 -5.88 17.48
C PHE A 205 -2.40 -6.68 16.75
N THR A 206 -1.51 -6.02 16.00
CA THR A 206 -0.49 -6.68 15.17
C THR A 206 0.44 -7.55 16.01
N GLU A 207 0.87 -7.01 17.16
CA GLU A 207 1.71 -7.72 18.12
C GLU A 207 0.97 -8.94 18.68
N ARG A 208 -0.23 -8.75 19.25
CA ARG A 208 -1.02 -9.87 19.81
C ARG A 208 -1.34 -10.93 18.77
N PHE A 209 -1.69 -10.51 17.55
CA PHE A 209 -2.04 -11.42 16.46
C PHE A 209 -0.84 -12.24 16.02
N SER A 210 0.32 -11.61 15.84
CA SER A 210 1.56 -12.28 15.48
C SER A 210 2.02 -13.27 16.57
N GLN A 211 1.99 -12.88 17.85
CA GLN A 211 2.27 -13.76 18.99
C GLN A 211 1.34 -14.99 19.02
N LYS A 212 0.05 -14.78 18.76
CA LYS A 212 -0.92 -15.88 18.68
C LYS A 212 -0.55 -16.86 17.58
N LEU A 213 -0.22 -16.38 16.38
CA LEU A 213 0.18 -17.23 15.25
C LEU A 213 1.45 -18.04 15.54
N ILE A 214 2.42 -17.47 16.26
CA ILE A 214 3.62 -18.21 16.71
C ILE A 214 3.23 -19.28 17.73
N SER A 215 2.39 -18.94 18.71
CA SER A 215 1.96 -19.89 19.76
C SER A 215 1.18 -21.09 19.21
N GLU A 216 0.52 -20.93 18.06
CA GLU A 216 -0.22 -21.99 17.39
C GLU A 216 0.70 -23.07 16.79
N ARG A 217 2.02 -22.82 16.65
CA ARG A 217 3.02 -23.74 16.09
C ARG A 217 2.65 -24.33 14.72
N ARG A 218 1.99 -23.52 13.89
CA ARG A 218 1.63 -23.85 12.49
C ARG A 218 2.63 -23.21 11.53
N GLU A 219 2.24 -23.02 10.26
CA GLU A 219 3.07 -22.48 9.17
C GLU A 219 3.88 -21.22 9.54
N CYS A 220 3.33 -20.31 10.35
CA CYS A 220 4.02 -19.06 10.71
C CYS A 220 5.18 -19.24 11.70
N HIS A 221 5.16 -20.30 12.52
CA HIS A 221 6.12 -20.49 13.62
C HIS A 221 7.58 -20.61 13.13
N GLU A 222 7.78 -21.28 11.99
CA GLU A 222 9.11 -21.52 11.42
C GLU A 222 9.30 -20.80 10.07
N CYS A 223 8.41 -19.85 9.74
CA CYS A 223 8.48 -19.14 8.47
C CYS A 223 9.66 -18.15 8.47
N GLU A 224 10.60 -18.31 7.54
CA GLU A 224 11.78 -17.43 7.43
C GLU A 224 11.42 -15.95 7.19
N PHE A 225 10.24 -15.71 6.63
CA PHE A 225 9.75 -14.37 6.30
C PHE A 225 8.83 -13.79 7.37
N PHE A 226 8.66 -14.46 8.51
CA PHE A 226 7.71 -14.05 9.53
C PHE A 226 7.99 -12.64 10.05
N ASN A 227 9.26 -12.26 10.23
CA ASN A 227 9.64 -10.92 10.72
C ASN A 227 9.21 -9.77 9.78
N ARG A 228 8.94 -10.05 8.51
CA ARG A 228 8.45 -9.09 7.50
C ARG A 228 6.96 -9.26 7.27
N CYS A 229 6.45 -10.48 7.27
CA CYS A 229 5.02 -10.71 7.06
C CYS A 229 4.18 -10.39 8.30
N ASN A 230 4.65 -10.74 9.50
CA ASN A 230 3.92 -10.64 10.79
C ASN A 230 2.49 -11.18 10.72
N GLY A 231 2.27 -12.22 9.90
CA GLY A 231 0.97 -12.84 9.73
C GLY A 231 -0.04 -12.06 8.87
N TYR A 232 0.39 -11.06 8.11
CA TYR A 232 -0.49 -10.22 7.26
C TYR A 232 -1.49 -11.03 6.40
N PHE A 233 -1.00 -12.10 5.78
CA PHE A 233 -1.79 -13.01 4.92
C PHE A 233 -2.60 -14.06 5.70
N LYS A 234 -2.53 -14.09 7.03
CA LYS A 234 -3.30 -15.03 7.88
C LYS A 234 -4.60 -14.41 8.41
N TRP A 235 -4.94 -13.20 7.94
CA TRP A 235 -6.20 -12.54 8.21
C TRP A 235 -7.01 -12.36 6.91
N PRO A 236 -8.33 -12.62 6.91
CA PRO A 236 -9.11 -13.17 8.02
C PRO A 236 -8.98 -14.70 8.16
N ASP A 237 -8.68 -15.43 7.07
CA ASP A 237 -8.56 -16.89 7.13
C ASP A 237 -7.16 -17.33 7.56
N ARG A 238 -7.05 -17.93 8.74
CA ARG A 238 -5.78 -18.43 9.27
C ARG A 238 -5.24 -19.66 8.54
N ASN A 239 -6.10 -20.34 7.77
CA ASN A 239 -5.72 -21.54 7.02
C ASN A 239 -5.20 -21.22 5.62
N TYR A 240 -5.21 -19.96 5.19
CA TYR A 240 -4.63 -19.53 3.91
C TYR A 240 -3.19 -20.02 3.76
N ARG A 241 -2.86 -20.71 2.67
CA ARG A 241 -1.51 -21.25 2.43
C ARG A 241 -0.61 -20.19 1.84
N CYS A 242 0.51 -19.89 2.49
CA CYS A 242 1.41 -18.81 2.04
C CYS A 242 2.45 -19.27 1.01
N ASP A 243 2.31 -20.45 0.41
CA ASP A 243 3.29 -21.01 -0.53
C ASP A 243 3.57 -20.05 -1.70
N GLY A 244 2.52 -19.52 -2.34
CA GLY A 244 2.65 -18.55 -3.42
C GLY A 244 3.31 -17.24 -3.00
N ILE A 245 2.90 -16.67 -1.86
CA ILE A 245 3.50 -15.45 -1.29
C ILE A 245 4.99 -15.65 -0.97
N LYS A 246 5.37 -16.83 -0.46
CA LYS A 246 6.77 -17.16 -0.20
C LYS A 246 7.60 -17.16 -1.49
N ARG A 247 7.04 -17.61 -2.62
CA ARG A 247 7.74 -17.53 -3.93
C ARG A 247 8.03 -16.09 -4.34
N ILE A 248 7.06 -15.19 -4.19
CA ILE A 248 7.24 -13.74 -4.42
C ILE A 248 8.40 -13.20 -3.56
N PHE A 249 8.38 -13.52 -2.27
CA PHE A 249 9.39 -13.06 -1.32
C PHE A 249 10.79 -13.62 -1.62
N HIS A 250 10.89 -14.89 -2.02
CA HIS A 250 12.15 -15.48 -2.48
C HIS A 250 12.68 -14.76 -3.71
N THR A 251 11.83 -14.44 -4.69
CA THR A 251 12.24 -13.70 -5.89
C THR A 251 12.76 -12.31 -5.53
N LEU A 252 12.07 -11.55 -4.68
CA LEU A 252 12.53 -10.24 -4.20
C LEU A 252 13.85 -10.32 -3.43
N LYS A 253 14.00 -11.31 -2.55
CA LYS A 253 15.23 -11.55 -1.77
C LYS A 253 16.41 -11.90 -2.68
N ARG A 254 16.19 -12.69 -3.73
CA ARG A 254 17.20 -13.02 -4.75
C ARG A 254 17.59 -11.80 -5.59
N ALA A 255 16.62 -11.04 -6.12
CA ALA A 255 16.90 -9.82 -6.88
C ALA A 255 17.74 -8.82 -6.06
N THR A 256 17.48 -8.71 -4.76
CA THR A 256 18.29 -7.93 -3.83
C THR A 256 19.73 -8.42 -3.72
N GLN A 257 19.95 -9.74 -3.69
CA GLN A 257 21.30 -10.32 -3.63
C GLN A 257 22.08 -10.05 -4.91
N GLU A 258 21.42 -10.14 -6.07
CA GLU A 258 22.01 -9.80 -7.38
C GLU A 258 22.45 -8.34 -7.41
N VAL A 259 21.59 -7.39 -6.99
CA VAL A 259 21.95 -5.96 -6.90
C VAL A 259 23.15 -5.72 -5.97
N ARG A 260 23.22 -6.39 -4.82
CA ARG A 260 24.38 -6.28 -3.91
C ARG A 260 25.67 -6.79 -4.54
N GLN A 261 25.59 -7.89 -5.31
CA GLN A 261 26.75 -8.45 -6.02
C GLN A 261 27.23 -7.51 -7.12
N ASP A 262 26.31 -6.94 -7.89
CA ASP A 262 26.63 -6.01 -8.98
C ASP A 262 27.28 -4.72 -8.45
N LEU A 263 26.76 -4.15 -7.36
CA LEU A 263 27.34 -2.98 -6.71
C LEU A 263 28.75 -3.28 -6.15
N ALA A 264 28.93 -4.42 -5.48
CA ALA A 264 30.24 -4.81 -4.97
C ALA A 264 31.25 -5.05 -6.10
N ALA A 265 30.82 -5.59 -7.24
CA ALA A 265 31.66 -5.76 -8.42
C ALA A 265 32.04 -4.42 -9.06
N TYR A 266 31.10 -3.47 -9.13
CA TYR A 266 31.35 -2.12 -9.61
C TYR A 266 32.37 -1.38 -8.74
N ASP A 267 32.18 -1.38 -7.42
CA ASP A 267 33.09 -0.73 -6.47
C ASP A 267 34.51 -1.33 -6.55
N ALA A 268 34.61 -2.65 -6.75
CA ALA A 268 35.90 -3.33 -6.91
C ALA A 268 36.63 -2.95 -8.21
N LEU A 269 35.90 -2.60 -9.28
CA LEU A 269 36.48 -2.12 -10.53
C LEU A 269 36.96 -0.67 -10.43
N GLU A 270 36.25 0.20 -9.71
CA GLU A 270 36.68 1.59 -9.48
C GLU A 270 37.93 1.69 -8.60
N VAL A 271 38.10 0.81 -7.60
CA VAL A 271 39.30 0.79 -6.74
C VAL A 271 40.57 0.32 -7.48
N GLN A 272 40.42 -0.35 -8.63
CA GLN A 272 41.54 -0.85 -9.43
C GLN A 272 41.91 0.06 -10.61
N ALA A 273 41.12 1.11 -10.89
CA ALA A 273 41.35 2.10 -11.95
C ALA A 273 42.11 3.33 -11.43
#